data_AF-A0A957IJJ2-F1
#
_entry.id   AF-A0A957IJJ2-F1
#
_cell.length_a   1.000
_cell.length_b   1.000
_cell.length_c   1.000
_cell.angle_alpha   90.00
_cell.angle_beta   90.00
_cell.angle_gamma   90.00
#
_symmetry.space_group_name_H-M   'P 1'
#
loop_
_entity.id
_entity.type
_entity.pdbx_description
1 polymer ?
#
loop_
_entity_poly.entity_id
_entity_poly.type
_entity_poly.pdbx_seq_one_letter_code
_entity_poly.pdbx_strand_id
1 'polypeptide(L)'
;IVAPFFLLTTWFSPLPWRVRLRHGVVWLAGLLPLVALLFVYQWAVTGDPLQDPRLLFWPYDQLGFGDDVGEAPNLLEIGSLNEDPGYIVLWRSDPSQPPRGHTPQRGLHNILRNWQALQSDLFGWVPVLTFGFLWLGFLLKRPSRTDWILLATLISLLAAEAFYWHSGIMYGPRYLYGALPALLLLTARGVQALASWLGGRGGWWLTAVPLTLLILGNIFFTLPTRMDSYRGFNYVVGDKVAAVETAVPPSEPALIFVDSPTGNWWEYGELFLGNEGDVNGRLVFARNLGNAANQELRALYPNYTAYRLRHGNLVPLD
;
A
#
# COMPACT_ATOMS: atom_id res chain seq x y z
N ILE A 1 -2.02 -15.06 -0.28
CA ILE A 1 -1.91 -15.70 1.07
C ILE A 1 -2.12 -17.22 1.03
N VAL A 2 -3.10 -17.77 0.29
CA VAL A 2 -3.39 -19.23 0.32
C VAL A 2 -2.51 -20.09 -0.59
N ALA A 3 -2.02 -19.54 -1.72
CA ALA A 3 -1.17 -20.28 -2.67
C ALA A 3 0.05 -20.99 -2.03
N PRO A 4 0.80 -20.39 -1.09
CA PRO A 4 1.90 -21.06 -0.41
C PRO A 4 1.47 -22.30 0.40
N PHE A 5 0.31 -22.26 1.07
CA PHE A 5 -0.24 -23.38 1.85
C PHE A 5 -0.79 -24.51 0.96
N PHE A 6 -1.38 -24.15 -0.18
CA PHE A 6 -1.77 -25.11 -1.20
C PHE A 6 -0.55 -25.84 -1.77
N LEU A 7 0.49 -25.11 -2.19
CA LEU A 7 1.73 -25.69 -2.73
C LEU A 7 2.44 -26.58 -1.69
N LEU A 8 2.41 -26.18 -0.42
CA LEU A 8 2.92 -26.95 0.72
C LEU A 8 2.38 -28.37 0.79
N THR A 9 1.06 -28.46 0.73
CA THR A 9 0.33 -29.69 1.04
C THR A 9 0.08 -30.55 -0.17
N THR A 10 0.30 -29.99 -1.36
CA THR A 10 0.23 -30.68 -2.65
C THR A 10 1.62 -30.89 -3.25
N TRP A 11 2.23 -29.86 -3.83
CA TRP A 11 3.44 -29.97 -4.62
C TRP A 11 4.66 -30.39 -3.80
N PHE A 12 4.85 -29.78 -2.63
CA PHE A 12 6.02 -30.04 -1.78
C PHE A 12 5.80 -31.13 -0.74
N SER A 13 4.59 -31.68 -0.61
CA SER A 13 4.26 -32.66 0.43
C SER A 13 4.92 -34.03 0.16
N PRO A 14 5.49 -34.71 1.19
CA PRO A 14 6.01 -36.07 1.05
C PRO A 14 4.89 -37.11 0.92
N LEU A 15 3.63 -36.70 1.11
CA LEU A 15 2.52 -37.61 1.33
C LEU A 15 2.07 -38.26 0.01
N PRO A 16 1.44 -39.45 0.09
CA PRO A 16 0.82 -40.09 -1.06
C PRO A 16 -0.18 -39.16 -1.75
N TRP A 17 -0.32 -39.26 -3.07
CA TRP A 17 -1.12 -38.36 -3.89
C TRP A 17 -2.57 -38.18 -3.38
N ARG A 18 -3.21 -39.25 -2.89
CA ARG A 18 -4.58 -39.22 -2.36
C ARG A 18 -4.70 -38.35 -1.11
N VAL A 19 -3.66 -38.33 -0.27
CA VAL A 19 -3.62 -37.49 0.95
C VAL A 19 -3.35 -36.03 0.56
N ARG A 20 -2.46 -35.81 -0.41
CA ARG A 20 -2.20 -34.48 -0.98
C ARG A 20 -3.46 -33.83 -1.54
N LEU A 21 -4.27 -34.58 -2.30
CA LEU A 21 -5.57 -34.11 -2.76
C LEU A 21 -6.50 -33.70 -1.62
N ARG A 22 -6.63 -34.55 -0.59
CA ARG A 22 -7.49 -34.26 0.56
C ARG A 22 -7.05 -32.97 1.25
N HIS A 23 -5.75 -32.76 1.44
CA HIS A 23 -5.25 -31.51 2.01
C HIS A 23 -5.50 -30.30 1.09
N GLY A 24 -5.31 -30.45 -0.22
CA GLY A 24 -5.67 -29.42 -1.18
C GLY A 24 -7.16 -29.02 -1.08
N VAL A 25 -8.05 -30.01 -0.96
CA VAL A 25 -9.48 -29.78 -0.72
C VAL A 25 -9.73 -29.06 0.61
N VAL A 26 -9.05 -29.43 1.70
CA VAL A 26 -9.18 -28.74 2.99
C VAL A 26 -8.75 -27.27 2.90
N TRP A 27 -7.64 -26.97 2.20
CA TRP A 27 -7.21 -25.58 2.01
C TRP A 27 -8.17 -24.78 1.13
N LEU A 28 -8.67 -25.38 0.05
CA LEU A 28 -9.69 -24.76 -0.79
C LEU A 28 -10.97 -24.52 0.02
N ALA A 29 -11.39 -25.48 0.84
CA ALA A 29 -12.53 -25.35 1.73
C ALA A 29 -12.32 -24.25 2.79
N GLY A 30 -11.11 -24.10 3.32
CA GLY A 30 -10.76 -23.00 4.23
C GLY A 30 -10.73 -21.62 3.55
N LEU A 31 -10.49 -21.56 2.24
CA LEU A 31 -10.55 -20.34 1.45
C LEU A 31 -12.00 -19.94 1.10
N LEU A 32 -12.91 -20.92 0.99
CA LEU A 32 -14.31 -20.66 0.61
C LEU A 32 -15.01 -19.60 1.48
N PRO A 33 -14.92 -19.61 2.83
CA PRO A 33 -15.52 -18.55 3.65
C PRO A 33 -14.98 -17.16 3.33
N LEU A 34 -13.67 -17.02 3.05
CA LEU A 34 -13.07 -15.73 2.72
C LEU A 34 -13.55 -15.22 1.36
N VAL A 35 -13.66 -16.11 0.38
CA VAL A 35 -14.20 -15.79 -0.94
C VAL A 35 -15.69 -15.46 -0.84
N ALA A 36 -16.47 -16.24 -0.09
CA ALA A 36 -17.88 -15.96 0.15
C ALA A 36 -18.09 -14.62 0.85
N LEU A 37 -17.28 -14.31 1.87
CA LEU A 37 -17.32 -13.01 2.56
C LEU A 37 -17.00 -11.84 1.63
N LEU A 38 -16.12 -12.02 0.64
CA LEU A 38 -15.89 -11.01 -0.39
C LEU A 38 -17.17 -10.72 -1.19
N PHE A 39 -17.85 -11.76 -1.70
CA PHE A 39 -19.11 -11.58 -2.46
C PHE A 39 -20.23 -11.00 -1.59
N VAL A 40 -20.33 -11.41 -0.32
CA VAL A 40 -21.29 -10.84 0.65
C VAL A 40 -20.98 -9.36 0.91
N TYR A 41 -19.71 -9.01 1.09
CA TYR A 41 -19.28 -7.63 1.26
C TYR A 41 -19.61 -6.78 0.02
N GLN A 42 -19.31 -7.29 -1.17
CA GLN A 42 -19.64 -6.61 -2.44
C GLN A 42 -21.14 -6.35 -2.54
N TRP A 43 -21.97 -7.38 -2.34
CA TRP A 43 -23.42 -7.23 -2.32
C TRP A 43 -23.91 -6.22 -1.26
N ALA A 44 -23.35 -6.25 -0.05
CA ALA A 44 -23.76 -5.36 1.03
C ALA A 44 -23.49 -3.88 0.73
N VAL A 45 -22.46 -3.54 -0.04
CA VAL A 45 -22.07 -2.15 -0.31
C VAL A 45 -22.47 -1.65 -1.70
N THR A 46 -22.76 -2.53 -2.66
CA THR A 46 -23.12 -2.15 -4.03
C THR A 46 -24.53 -2.61 -4.44
N GLY A 47 -25.12 -3.58 -3.73
CA GLY A 47 -26.33 -4.28 -4.14
C GLY A 47 -26.11 -5.41 -5.16
N ASP A 48 -24.88 -5.60 -5.65
CA ASP A 48 -24.51 -6.64 -6.62
C ASP A 48 -23.27 -7.42 -6.13
N PRO A 49 -23.39 -8.75 -5.90
CA PRO A 49 -22.26 -9.54 -5.42
C PRO A 49 -21.08 -9.57 -6.40
N LEU A 50 -21.26 -9.28 -7.69
CA LEU A 50 -20.18 -9.32 -8.69
C LEU A 50 -19.54 -7.95 -8.94
N GLN A 51 -20.13 -6.88 -8.40
CA GLN A 51 -19.62 -5.53 -8.57
C GLN A 51 -18.51 -5.25 -7.56
N ASP A 52 -17.26 -5.15 -8.05
CA ASP A 52 -16.16 -4.64 -7.25
C ASP A 52 -16.42 -3.15 -6.91
N PRO A 53 -16.52 -2.76 -5.62
CA PRO A 53 -16.79 -1.40 -5.23
C PRO A 53 -15.73 -0.41 -5.72
N ARG A 54 -14.47 -0.87 -5.91
CA ARG A 54 -13.39 -0.01 -6.42
C ARG A 54 -13.69 0.52 -7.83
N LEU A 55 -14.34 -0.30 -8.65
CA LEU A 55 -14.66 0.04 -10.04
C LEU A 55 -15.79 1.07 -10.15
N LEU A 56 -16.56 1.29 -9.08
CA LEU A 56 -17.55 2.38 -9.01
C LEU A 56 -16.90 3.76 -8.95
N PHE A 57 -15.69 3.84 -8.36
CA PHE A 57 -14.92 5.09 -8.27
C PHE A 57 -13.97 5.25 -9.45
N TRP A 58 -13.27 4.17 -9.82
CA TRP A 58 -12.31 4.16 -10.91
C TRP A 58 -12.55 2.96 -11.83
N PRO A 59 -13.32 3.14 -12.92
CA PRO A 59 -13.61 2.06 -13.87
C PRO A 59 -12.36 1.42 -14.49
N TYR A 60 -11.25 2.16 -14.51
CA TYR A 60 -9.96 1.68 -15.02
C TYR A 60 -9.12 0.93 -13.96
N ASP A 61 -9.49 0.90 -12.67
CA ASP A 61 -8.70 0.25 -11.60
C ASP A 61 -8.88 -1.29 -11.58
N GLN A 62 -8.74 -1.89 -12.75
CA GLN A 62 -8.91 -3.32 -13.01
C GLN A 62 -7.58 -4.07 -12.88
N LEU A 63 -7.67 -5.38 -12.66
CA LEU A 63 -6.55 -6.30 -12.78
C LEU A 63 -6.55 -6.90 -14.18
N GLY A 64 -5.39 -6.99 -14.82
CA GLY A 64 -5.26 -7.61 -16.13
C GLY A 64 -4.37 -6.83 -17.07
N PHE A 65 -4.59 -6.99 -18.37
CA PHE A 65 -3.89 -6.22 -19.40
C PHE A 65 -4.91 -5.74 -20.41
N GLY A 66 -4.73 -4.52 -20.92
CA GLY A 66 -5.67 -3.88 -21.83
C GLY A 66 -5.48 -2.37 -21.84
N ASP A 67 -6.00 -1.74 -22.88
CA ASP A 67 -5.95 -0.30 -23.07
C ASP A 67 -6.88 0.43 -22.08
N ASP A 68 -7.89 -0.27 -21.57
CA ASP A 68 -8.87 0.15 -20.57
C ASP A 68 -8.46 -0.20 -19.13
N VAL A 69 -7.32 -0.88 -18.95
CA VAL A 69 -6.79 -1.29 -17.64
C VAL A 69 -5.73 -0.29 -17.17
N GLY A 70 -6.00 0.38 -16.06
CA GLY A 70 -5.11 1.36 -15.44
C GLY A 70 -5.26 2.78 -15.95
N GLU A 71 -4.47 3.70 -15.38
CA GLU A 71 -4.57 5.15 -15.62
C GLU A 71 -4.79 5.51 -17.10
N ALA A 72 -5.96 6.11 -17.36
CA ALA A 72 -6.36 6.67 -18.65
C ALA A 72 -5.53 7.88 -19.13
N PRO A 73 -4.88 8.70 -18.27
CA PRO A 73 -4.08 9.81 -18.75
C PRO A 73 -2.82 9.35 -19.48
N ASN A 74 -2.76 9.62 -20.78
CA ASN A 74 -1.63 9.33 -21.65
C ASN A 74 -0.78 10.56 -21.97
N LEU A 75 -1.23 11.77 -21.61
CA LEU A 75 -0.54 13.02 -21.81
C LEU A 75 -0.17 13.69 -20.47
N LEU A 76 1.08 14.14 -20.38
CA LEU A 76 1.57 15.04 -19.34
C LEU A 76 1.52 16.47 -19.85
N GLU A 77 0.77 17.34 -19.17
CA GLU A 77 0.69 18.76 -19.48
C GLU A 77 1.22 19.58 -18.30
N ILE A 78 2.02 20.59 -18.58
CA ILE A 78 2.43 21.57 -17.58
C ILE A 78 1.57 22.81 -17.81
N GLY A 79 0.57 23.01 -16.96
CA GLY A 79 -0.25 24.20 -16.94
C GLY A 79 0.43 25.33 -16.18
N SER A 80 0.15 26.58 -16.52
CA SER A 80 0.61 27.75 -15.75
C SER A 80 -0.38 28.07 -14.62
N LEU A 81 0.14 28.38 -13.43
CA LEU A 81 -0.61 28.96 -12.32
C LEU A 81 -0.15 30.40 -12.09
N ASN A 82 -1.05 31.27 -11.62
CA ASN A 82 -0.74 32.64 -11.20
C ASN A 82 -0.17 32.69 -9.76
N GLU A 83 0.60 31.69 -9.34
CA GLU A 83 1.15 31.53 -7.99
C GLU A 83 2.53 30.87 -8.08
N ASP A 84 3.48 31.14 -7.17
CA ASP A 84 4.85 30.60 -7.25
C ASP A 84 4.97 29.25 -6.48
N PRO A 85 5.41 28.13 -7.09
CA PRO A 85 5.90 27.98 -8.47
C PRO A 85 4.75 27.96 -9.49
N GLY A 86 4.87 28.82 -10.50
CA GLY A 86 3.90 29.18 -11.55
C GLY A 86 3.43 28.07 -12.48
N TYR A 87 3.39 26.82 -12.02
CA TYR A 87 2.97 25.70 -12.83
C TYR A 87 2.26 24.60 -12.04
N ILE A 88 1.37 23.88 -12.73
CA ILE A 88 0.74 22.66 -12.27
C ILE A 88 1.02 21.54 -13.27
N VAL A 89 1.36 20.36 -12.76
CA VAL A 89 1.50 19.16 -13.57
C VAL A 89 0.13 18.48 -13.65
N LEU A 90 -0.46 18.47 -14.84
CA LEU A 90 -1.76 17.88 -15.13
C LEU A 90 -1.56 16.62 -15.97
N TRP A 91 -2.18 15.53 -15.54
CA TRP A 91 -2.28 14.32 -16.34
C TRP A 91 -3.63 14.33 -17.06
N ARG A 92 -3.62 14.34 -18.40
CA ARG A 92 -4.84 14.34 -19.23
C ARG A 92 -4.89 13.13 -20.17
N SER A 93 -6.10 12.76 -20.57
CA SER A 93 -6.33 11.82 -21.66
C SER A 93 -6.39 12.58 -22.98
N ASP A 94 -5.39 12.37 -23.82
CA ASP A 94 -5.32 12.81 -25.22
C ASP A 94 -5.86 11.70 -26.13
N PRO A 95 -7.01 11.90 -26.80
CA PRO A 95 -7.61 10.90 -27.69
C PRO A 95 -6.75 10.58 -28.92
N SER A 96 -5.78 11.44 -29.26
CA SER A 96 -4.87 11.23 -30.39
C SER A 96 -3.67 10.35 -30.05
N GLN A 97 -3.44 10.09 -28.76
CA GLN A 97 -2.39 9.20 -28.29
C GLN A 97 -2.97 7.83 -27.92
N PRO A 98 -2.21 6.74 -28.12
CA PRO A 98 -2.65 5.44 -27.64
C PRO A 98 -2.88 5.51 -26.12
N PRO A 99 -3.93 4.85 -25.59
CA PRO A 99 -4.12 4.72 -24.15
C PRO A 99 -2.87 4.14 -23.51
N ARG A 100 -2.47 4.62 -22.33
CA ARG A 100 -1.30 4.04 -21.64
C ARG A 100 -1.57 2.59 -21.25
N GLY A 101 -2.82 2.30 -20.85
CA GLY A 101 -3.29 0.97 -20.47
C GLY A 101 -2.37 0.23 -19.50
N HIS A 102 -2.54 -1.08 -19.45
CA HIS A 102 -1.63 -1.97 -18.76
C HIS A 102 -1.21 -3.09 -19.70
N THR A 103 0.10 -3.23 -19.87
CA THR A 103 0.70 -4.23 -20.76
C THR A 103 1.57 -5.18 -19.95
N PRO A 104 1.83 -6.41 -20.43
CA PRO A 104 2.77 -7.31 -19.77
C PRO A 104 4.15 -6.68 -19.53
N GLN A 105 4.61 -5.82 -20.44
CA GLN A 105 5.85 -5.06 -20.32
C GLN A 105 5.79 -4.06 -19.15
N ARG A 106 4.68 -3.33 -19.01
CA ARG A 106 4.43 -2.44 -17.86
C ARG A 106 4.33 -3.22 -16.56
N GLY A 107 3.70 -4.40 -16.57
CA GLY A 107 3.65 -5.31 -15.43
C GLY A 107 5.05 -5.74 -14.96
N LEU A 108 5.90 -6.16 -15.90
CA LEU A 108 7.29 -6.48 -15.60
C LEU A 108 8.07 -5.25 -15.09
N HIS A 109 7.84 -4.07 -15.67
CA HIS A 109 8.43 -2.83 -15.18
C HIS A 109 8.02 -2.54 -13.73
N ASN A 110 6.74 -2.70 -13.39
CA ASN A 110 6.24 -2.53 -12.03
C ASN A 110 6.88 -3.52 -11.05
N ILE A 111 7.06 -4.78 -11.45
CA ILE A 111 7.81 -5.78 -10.67
C ILE A 111 9.25 -5.30 -10.41
N LEU A 112 9.95 -4.86 -11.45
CA LEU A 112 11.35 -4.42 -11.34
C LEU A 112 11.48 -3.18 -10.44
N ARG A 113 10.55 -2.22 -10.56
CA ARG A 113 10.46 -1.03 -9.70
C ARG A 113 10.26 -1.42 -8.24
N ASN A 114 9.32 -2.34 -7.96
CA ASN A 114 9.08 -2.82 -6.60
C ASN A 114 10.25 -3.63 -6.05
N TRP A 115 10.92 -4.42 -6.88
CA TRP A 115 12.14 -5.14 -6.51
C TRP A 115 13.29 -4.18 -6.15
N GLN A 116 13.47 -3.11 -6.92
CA GLN A 116 14.44 -2.04 -6.62
C GLN A 116 14.09 -1.32 -5.32
N ALA A 117 12.82 -0.97 -5.11
CA ALA A 117 12.36 -0.36 -3.86
C ALA A 117 12.61 -1.28 -2.66
N LEU A 118 12.29 -2.59 -2.77
CA LEU A 118 12.56 -3.57 -1.71
C LEU A 118 14.04 -3.61 -1.32
N GLN A 119 14.97 -3.55 -2.29
CA GLN A 119 16.40 -3.56 -1.98
C GLN A 119 16.79 -2.42 -1.04
N SER A 120 16.22 -1.23 -1.24
CA SER A 120 16.50 -0.04 -0.45
C SER A 120 15.68 0.05 0.83
N ASP A 121 14.44 -0.44 0.83
CA ASP A 121 13.47 -0.15 1.88
C ASP A 121 13.27 -1.31 2.87
N LEU A 122 13.59 -2.56 2.52
CA LEU A 122 13.30 -3.72 3.37
C LEU A 122 14.06 -3.69 4.70
N PHE A 123 15.37 -3.50 4.65
CA PHE A 123 16.24 -3.39 5.84
C PHE A 123 16.90 -2.01 5.96
N GLY A 124 16.82 -1.20 4.89
CA GLY A 124 17.46 0.11 4.83
C GLY A 124 18.96 0.09 5.07
N TRP A 125 19.64 -1.00 4.71
CA TRP A 125 21.10 -1.05 4.60
C TRP A 125 21.50 -1.02 3.11
N VAL A 126 22.77 -1.30 2.78
CA VAL A 126 23.27 -1.26 1.40
C VAL A 126 22.42 -2.15 0.45
N PRO A 127 21.76 -1.60 -0.59
CA PRO A 127 20.73 -2.31 -1.36
C PRO A 127 21.16 -3.67 -1.94
N VAL A 128 22.40 -3.78 -2.43
CA VAL A 128 22.93 -5.03 -3.02
C VAL A 128 23.02 -6.18 -2.01
N LEU A 129 23.11 -5.87 -0.71
CA LEU A 129 23.21 -6.88 0.35
C LEU A 129 21.83 -7.40 0.81
N THR A 130 20.75 -6.67 0.54
CA THR A 130 19.38 -6.96 1.00
C THR A 130 18.91 -8.36 0.65
N PHE A 131 19.17 -8.83 -0.57
CA PHE A 131 18.85 -10.20 -0.97
C PHE A 131 20.05 -11.16 -0.89
N GLY A 132 21.25 -10.65 -0.58
CA GLY A 132 22.46 -11.46 -0.48
C GLY A 132 22.29 -12.57 0.56
N PHE A 133 21.85 -12.23 1.77
CA PHE A 133 21.61 -13.24 2.81
C PHE A 133 20.53 -14.25 2.41
N LEU A 134 19.42 -13.79 1.82
CA LEU A 134 18.38 -14.69 1.29
C LEU A 134 19.01 -15.75 0.38
N TRP A 135 19.80 -15.35 -0.62
CA TRP A 135 20.44 -16.29 -1.55
C TRP A 135 21.50 -17.17 -0.90
N LEU A 136 22.28 -16.64 0.06
CA LEU A 136 23.23 -17.46 0.84
C LEU A 136 22.54 -18.62 1.55
N GLY A 137 21.30 -18.44 2.00
CA GLY A 137 20.49 -19.52 2.58
C GLY A 137 20.23 -20.68 1.63
N PHE A 138 20.04 -20.39 0.33
CA PHE A 138 19.84 -21.39 -0.72
C PHE A 138 21.16 -21.97 -1.26
N LEU A 139 22.24 -21.20 -1.22
CA LEU A 139 23.55 -21.62 -1.74
C LEU A 139 24.37 -22.45 -0.73
N LEU A 140 24.36 -22.04 0.54
CA LEU A 140 25.22 -22.66 1.58
C LEU A 140 24.51 -23.80 2.33
N LYS A 141 23.19 -23.90 2.24
CA LYS A 141 22.39 -24.97 2.87
C LYS A 141 21.39 -25.53 1.87
N ARG A 142 21.04 -26.81 2.02
CA ARG A 142 19.97 -27.43 1.24
C ARG A 142 18.63 -26.74 1.57
N PRO A 143 17.93 -26.15 0.59
CA PRO A 143 16.62 -25.55 0.81
C PRO A 143 15.63 -26.62 1.30
N SER A 144 15.00 -26.32 2.43
CA SER A 144 13.88 -27.09 2.97
C SER A 144 12.60 -26.75 2.22
N ARG A 145 11.56 -27.58 2.44
CA ARG A 145 10.20 -27.25 1.97
C ARG A 145 9.75 -25.89 2.46
N THR A 146 10.06 -25.56 3.72
CA THR A 146 9.75 -24.26 4.34
C THR A 146 10.27 -23.11 3.49
N ASP A 147 11.52 -23.18 3.04
CA ASP A 147 12.17 -22.10 2.30
C ASP A 147 11.50 -21.86 0.95
N TRP A 148 11.12 -22.93 0.24
CA TRP A 148 10.41 -22.83 -1.03
C TRP A 148 9.05 -22.16 -0.90
N ILE A 149 8.36 -22.31 0.23
CA ILE A 149 7.03 -21.70 0.46
C ILE A 149 7.17 -20.23 0.77
N LEU A 150 8.17 -19.87 1.58
CA LEU A 150 8.48 -18.48 1.87
C LEU A 150 8.85 -17.77 0.56
N LEU A 151 9.66 -18.41 -0.29
CA LEU A 151 9.98 -17.89 -1.61
C LEU A 151 8.74 -17.83 -2.50
N ALA A 152 7.91 -18.87 -2.53
CA ALA A 152 6.68 -18.88 -3.30
C ALA A 152 5.69 -17.79 -2.85
N THR A 153 5.69 -17.40 -1.57
CA THR A 153 4.91 -16.26 -1.07
C THR A 153 5.32 -14.98 -1.79
N LEU A 154 6.62 -14.68 -1.81
CA LEU A 154 7.17 -13.52 -2.50
C LEU A 154 6.85 -13.56 -4.00
N ILE A 155 7.13 -14.70 -4.66
CA ILE A 155 6.88 -14.85 -6.10
C ILE A 155 5.39 -14.72 -6.43
N SER A 156 4.49 -15.24 -5.59
CA SER A 156 3.05 -15.12 -5.81
C SER A 156 2.54 -13.67 -5.74
N LEU A 157 3.10 -12.87 -4.84
CA LEU A 157 2.76 -11.44 -4.75
C LEU A 157 3.35 -10.67 -5.92
N LEU A 158 4.62 -10.90 -6.29
CA LEU A 158 5.20 -10.30 -7.49
C LEU A 158 4.43 -10.67 -8.76
N ALA A 159 3.95 -11.91 -8.85
CA ALA A 159 3.10 -12.34 -9.96
C ALA A 159 1.76 -11.60 -9.98
N ALA A 160 1.11 -11.41 -8.82
CA ALA A 160 -0.12 -10.62 -8.73
C ALA A 160 0.11 -9.15 -9.13
N GLU A 161 1.21 -8.55 -8.68
CA GLU A 161 1.63 -7.19 -9.06
C GLU A 161 1.84 -7.03 -10.57
N ALA A 162 2.24 -8.09 -11.27
CA ALA A 162 2.38 -8.04 -12.72
C ALA A 162 1.06 -7.67 -13.43
N PHE A 163 -0.07 -8.08 -12.86
CA PHE A 163 -1.41 -7.80 -13.38
C PHE A 163 -1.98 -6.48 -12.88
N TYR A 164 -1.29 -5.78 -11.98
CA TYR A 164 -1.73 -4.49 -11.48
C TYR A 164 -0.99 -3.35 -12.17
N TRP A 165 -1.75 -2.36 -12.63
CA TRP A 165 -1.28 -1.32 -13.54
C TRP A 165 -0.32 -0.31 -12.91
N HIS A 166 -0.39 -0.16 -11.58
CA HIS A 166 0.38 0.81 -10.81
C HIS A 166 1.43 0.13 -9.92
N SER A 167 2.65 0.68 -9.84
CA SER A 167 3.71 0.07 -9.02
C SER A 167 3.48 0.23 -7.51
N GLY A 168 2.64 1.17 -7.08
CA GLY A 168 2.22 1.30 -5.68
C GLY A 168 3.27 1.83 -4.70
N ILE A 169 4.41 2.29 -5.21
CA ILE A 169 5.53 2.74 -4.37
C ILE A 169 5.20 4.12 -3.82
N MET A 170 4.97 4.21 -2.50
CA MET A 170 4.76 5.48 -1.79
C MET A 170 5.61 5.48 -0.51
N TYR A 171 5.20 4.69 0.48
CA TYR A 171 6.00 4.44 1.69
C TYR A 171 6.87 3.19 1.53
N GLY A 172 7.52 3.05 0.37
CA GLY A 172 8.11 1.79 -0.09
C GLY A 172 7.10 0.91 -0.87
N PRO A 173 7.49 -0.34 -1.19
CA PRO A 173 6.72 -1.25 -2.05
C PRO A 173 5.57 -1.93 -1.28
N ARG A 174 4.56 -1.13 -0.90
CA ARG A 174 3.49 -1.51 0.05
C ARG A 174 2.71 -2.76 -0.35
N TYR A 175 2.54 -3.03 -1.64
CA TYR A 175 1.81 -4.21 -2.08
C TYR A 175 2.57 -5.52 -1.82
N LEU A 176 3.88 -5.44 -1.53
CA LEU A 176 4.71 -6.57 -1.14
C LEU A 176 4.82 -6.75 0.38
N TYR A 177 4.12 -5.94 1.20
CA TYR A 177 4.17 -6.08 2.67
C TYR A 177 3.65 -7.42 3.16
N GLY A 178 2.75 -8.07 2.41
CA GLY A 178 2.32 -9.44 2.69
C GLY A 178 3.45 -10.48 2.61
N ALA A 179 4.54 -10.20 1.90
CA ALA A 179 5.73 -11.05 1.84
C ALA A 179 6.77 -10.74 2.93
N LEU A 180 6.57 -9.68 3.73
CA LEU A 180 7.55 -9.25 4.72
C LEU A 180 7.97 -10.38 5.69
N PRO A 181 7.05 -11.15 6.33
CA PRO A 181 7.45 -12.24 7.21
C PRO A 181 8.32 -13.30 6.49
N ALA A 182 7.99 -13.59 5.22
CA ALA A 182 8.76 -14.56 4.44
C ALA A 182 10.17 -14.07 4.09
N LEU A 183 10.29 -12.80 3.71
CA LEU A 183 11.58 -12.16 3.44
C LEU A 183 12.47 -12.13 4.69
N LEU A 184 11.91 -11.79 5.86
CA LEU A 184 12.64 -11.77 7.13
C LEU A 184 13.15 -13.16 7.51
N LEU A 185 12.30 -14.19 7.44
CA LEU A 185 12.66 -15.57 7.78
C LEU A 185 13.72 -16.15 6.83
N LEU A 186 13.59 -15.91 5.52
CA LEU A 186 14.58 -16.34 4.54
C LEU A 186 15.93 -15.64 4.73
N THR A 187 15.91 -14.34 5.04
CA THR A 187 17.12 -13.57 5.36
C THR A 187 17.80 -14.11 6.62
N ALA A 188 17.04 -14.35 7.70
CA ALA A 188 17.56 -14.90 8.95
C ALA A 188 18.17 -16.30 8.75
N ARG A 189 17.52 -17.15 7.94
CA ARG A 189 18.08 -18.46 7.55
C ARG A 189 19.39 -18.30 6.79
N GLY A 190 19.47 -17.31 5.91
CA GLY A 190 20.69 -16.92 5.21
C GLY A 190 21.85 -16.55 6.11
N VAL A 191 21.60 -15.68 7.08
CA VAL A 191 22.57 -15.28 8.11
C VAL A 191 23.04 -16.50 8.90
N GLN A 192 22.13 -17.38 9.32
CA GLN A 192 22.48 -18.63 10.01
C GLN A 192 23.30 -19.57 9.13
N ALA A 193 23.02 -19.64 7.83
CA ALA A 193 23.76 -20.44 6.88
C ALA A 193 25.21 -19.96 6.77
N LEU A 194 25.40 -18.65 6.61
CA LEU A 194 26.72 -18.01 6.57
C LEU A 194 27.50 -18.22 7.87
N ALA A 195 26.86 -17.99 9.03
CA ALA A 195 27.50 -18.18 10.33
C ALA A 195 27.97 -19.63 10.55
N SER A 196 27.14 -20.59 10.14
CA SER A 196 27.48 -22.02 10.22
C SER A 196 28.64 -22.38 9.29
N TRP A 197 28.64 -21.83 8.08
CA TRP A 197 29.69 -22.07 7.07
C TRP A 197 31.04 -21.48 7.48
N LEU A 198 31.05 -20.32 8.14
CA LEU A 198 32.26 -19.69 8.68
C LEU A 198 32.81 -20.38 9.95
N GLY A 199 32.06 -21.30 10.56
CA GLY A 199 32.54 -22.22 11.59
C GLY A 199 32.49 -21.70 13.05
N GLY A 200 31.81 -22.46 13.91
CA GLY A 200 31.87 -22.32 15.38
C GLY A 200 31.48 -20.94 15.92
N ARG A 201 32.09 -20.56 17.07
CA ARG A 201 31.87 -19.25 17.71
C ARG A 201 32.44 -18.09 16.88
N GLY A 202 33.52 -18.32 16.12
CA GLY A 202 34.14 -17.32 15.25
C GLY A 202 33.25 -16.89 14.09
N GLY A 203 32.65 -17.85 13.38
CA GLY A 203 31.69 -17.57 12.30
C GLY A 203 30.45 -16.81 12.76
N TRP A 204 30.01 -17.01 14.01
CA TRP A 204 28.94 -16.21 14.60
C TRP A 204 29.36 -14.74 14.76
N TRP A 205 30.54 -14.44 15.32
CA TRP A 205 31.00 -13.06 15.43
C TRP A 205 31.26 -12.40 14.06
N LEU A 206 31.80 -13.15 13.11
CA LEU A 206 32.06 -12.69 11.73
C LEU A 206 30.77 -12.38 10.95
N THR A 207 29.61 -12.86 11.41
CA THR A 207 28.30 -12.49 10.84
C THR A 207 27.57 -11.45 11.68
N ALA A 208 27.59 -11.58 12.99
CA ALA A 208 26.91 -10.68 13.91
C ALA A 208 27.47 -9.26 13.88
N VAL A 209 28.80 -9.08 13.79
CA VAL A 209 29.42 -7.75 13.75
C VAL A 209 29.03 -6.99 12.49
N PRO A 210 29.22 -7.51 11.25
CA PRO A 210 28.76 -6.82 10.05
C PRO A 210 27.25 -6.57 10.05
N LEU A 211 26.43 -7.53 10.50
CA LEU A 211 24.99 -7.33 10.59
C LEU A 211 24.62 -6.19 11.54
N THR A 212 25.32 -6.09 12.68
CA THR A 212 25.15 -5.00 13.64
C THR A 212 25.53 -3.67 13.00
N LEU A 213 26.66 -3.60 12.27
CA LEU A 213 27.07 -2.40 11.55
C LEU A 213 26.07 -2.00 10.47
N LEU A 214 25.46 -2.95 9.76
CA LEU A 214 24.40 -2.66 8.78
C LEU A 214 23.14 -2.09 9.45
N ILE A 215 22.75 -2.64 10.61
CA ILE A 215 21.61 -2.13 11.40
C ILE A 215 21.91 -0.74 11.95
N LEU A 216 23.10 -0.51 12.51
CA LEU A 216 23.52 0.81 12.97
C LEU A 216 23.57 1.80 11.80
N GLY A 217 24.05 1.35 10.63
CA GLY A 217 24.04 2.14 9.41
C GLY A 217 22.63 2.57 9.00
N ASN A 218 21.66 1.66 9.10
CA ASN A 218 20.25 2.02 8.89
C ASN A 218 19.78 3.07 9.90
N ILE A 219 20.00 2.84 11.20
CA ILE A 219 19.53 3.72 12.28
C ILE A 219 20.11 5.14 12.15
N PHE A 220 21.40 5.26 11.83
CA PHE A 220 22.09 6.56 11.83
C PHE A 220 22.07 7.29 10.48
N PHE A 221 21.87 6.59 9.36
CA PHE A 221 21.92 7.20 8.03
C PHE A 221 20.62 7.04 7.27
N THR A 222 20.19 5.80 7.01
CA THR A 222 19.06 5.56 6.09
C THR A 222 17.72 5.95 6.69
N LEU A 223 17.47 5.59 7.95
CA LEU A 223 16.20 5.86 8.63
C LEU A 223 15.95 7.38 8.78
N PRO A 224 16.90 8.21 9.25
CA PRO A 224 16.71 9.66 9.32
C PRO A 224 16.40 10.28 7.94
N THR A 225 17.17 9.93 6.91
CA THR A 225 16.92 10.42 5.55
C THR A 225 15.55 9.98 5.03
N ARG A 226 15.12 8.76 5.34
CA ARG A 226 13.78 8.28 4.98
C ARG A 226 12.67 9.02 5.72
N MET A 227 12.84 9.24 7.02
CA MET A 227 11.90 10.04 7.82
C MET A 227 11.76 11.45 7.25
N ASP A 228 12.88 12.09 6.89
CA ASP A 228 12.88 13.41 6.26
C ASP A 228 12.14 13.39 4.92
N SER A 229 12.36 12.36 4.09
CA SER A 229 11.66 12.24 2.80
C SER A 229 10.15 12.01 2.92
N TYR A 230 9.67 11.54 4.08
CA TYR A 230 8.26 11.34 4.34
C TYR A 230 7.58 12.54 5.03
N ARG A 231 8.34 13.52 5.52
CA ARG A 231 7.77 14.76 6.05
C ARG A 231 7.13 15.55 4.92
N GLY A 232 5.86 15.90 5.07
CA GLY A 232 5.11 16.62 4.03
C GLY A 232 4.86 15.80 2.75
N PHE A 233 5.04 14.48 2.80
CA PHE A 233 4.76 13.62 1.65
C PHE A 233 3.29 13.74 1.25
N ASN A 234 3.03 13.90 -0.07
CA ASN A 234 1.71 14.26 -0.61
C ASN A 234 1.10 15.53 0.01
N TYR A 235 1.93 16.49 0.43
CA TYR A 235 1.51 17.75 1.04
C TYR A 235 0.74 17.58 2.37
N VAL A 236 0.75 16.38 2.95
CA VAL A 236 0.07 16.09 4.22
C VAL A 236 0.93 16.59 5.38
N VAL A 237 0.38 17.51 6.17
CA VAL A 237 1.01 18.05 7.38
C VAL A 237 -0.01 18.01 8.52
N GLY A 238 0.42 17.56 9.71
CA GLY A 238 -0.47 17.35 10.87
C GLY A 238 -1.07 18.64 11.46
N ASP A 239 -0.52 19.81 11.14
CA ASP A 239 -0.86 21.08 11.78
C ASP A 239 -2.31 21.52 11.52
N LYS A 240 -2.91 21.12 10.39
CA LYS A 240 -4.27 21.56 10.01
C LYS A 240 -5.36 20.91 10.86
N VAL A 241 -5.21 19.63 11.21
CA VAL A 241 -6.15 18.94 12.11
C VAL A 241 -6.07 19.57 13.50
N ALA A 242 -4.85 19.76 14.02
CA ALA A 242 -4.63 20.41 15.32
C ALA A 242 -5.17 21.85 15.38
N ALA A 243 -5.05 22.61 14.29
CA ALA A 243 -5.61 23.95 14.19
C ALA A 243 -7.15 23.93 14.27
N VAL A 244 -7.81 22.98 13.60
CA VAL A 244 -9.28 22.82 13.69
C VAL A 244 -9.70 22.38 15.09
N GLU A 245 -8.99 21.41 15.69
CA GLU A 245 -9.25 20.97 17.06
C GLU A 245 -9.14 22.10 18.09
N THR A 246 -8.21 23.03 17.89
CA THR A 246 -8.01 24.20 18.76
C THR A 246 -9.09 25.26 18.54
N ALA A 247 -9.57 25.41 17.30
CA ALA A 247 -10.55 26.43 16.93
C ALA A 247 -11.99 26.05 17.26
N VAL A 248 -12.32 24.75 17.28
CA VAL A 248 -13.66 24.25 17.66
C VAL A 248 -13.73 24.01 19.17
N PRO A 249 -14.72 24.58 19.88
CA PRO A 249 -14.89 24.35 21.31
C PRO A 249 -14.92 22.85 21.68
N PRO A 250 -14.22 22.42 22.75
CA PRO A 250 -14.17 21.00 23.13
C PRO A 250 -15.53 20.35 23.43
N SER A 251 -16.53 21.16 23.83
CA SER A 251 -17.88 20.72 24.15
C SER A 251 -18.81 20.62 22.94
N GLU A 252 -18.34 21.01 21.75
CA GLU A 252 -19.18 21.21 20.57
C GLU A 252 -18.84 20.20 19.48
N PRO A 253 -19.83 19.41 19.01
CA PRO A 253 -19.65 18.63 17.80
C PRO A 253 -19.71 19.54 16.57
N ALA A 254 -18.79 19.33 15.62
CA ALA A 254 -18.64 20.20 14.46
C ALA A 254 -18.56 19.40 13.15
N LEU A 255 -19.31 19.86 12.15
CA LEU A 255 -19.29 19.34 10.79
C LEU A 255 -18.49 20.32 9.91
N ILE A 256 -17.29 19.92 9.50
CA ILE A 256 -16.32 20.78 8.81
C ILE A 256 -16.29 20.41 7.33
N PHE A 257 -16.79 21.31 6.48
CA PHE A 257 -16.71 21.22 5.03
C PHE A 257 -15.37 21.77 4.54
N VAL A 258 -14.53 20.89 4.00
CA VAL A 258 -13.18 21.21 3.53
C VAL A 258 -13.22 21.69 2.08
N ASP A 259 -12.81 22.93 1.83
CA ASP A 259 -12.63 23.44 0.47
C ASP A 259 -11.41 22.79 -0.18
N SER A 260 -11.60 22.32 -1.42
CA SER A 260 -10.56 21.73 -2.27
C SER A 260 -10.49 22.55 -3.56
N PRO A 261 -9.91 23.76 -3.54
CA PRO A 261 -9.94 24.71 -4.66
C PRO A 261 -9.23 24.16 -5.90
N THR A 262 -8.19 23.34 -5.72
CA THR A 262 -7.50 22.69 -6.84
C THR A 262 -8.18 21.38 -7.27
N GLY A 263 -9.16 20.91 -6.51
CA GLY A 263 -9.86 19.64 -6.74
C GLY A 263 -9.04 18.41 -6.39
N ASN A 264 -7.82 18.60 -5.85
CA ASN A 264 -6.90 17.52 -5.57
C ASN A 264 -7.28 16.73 -4.32
N TRP A 265 -7.06 15.42 -4.35
CA TRP A 265 -7.52 14.51 -3.29
C TRP A 265 -6.86 14.80 -1.93
N TRP A 266 -5.61 15.27 -1.90
CA TRP A 266 -4.84 15.48 -0.67
C TRP A 266 -5.34 16.67 0.16
N GLU A 267 -5.97 17.67 -0.46
CA GLU A 267 -6.54 18.84 0.25
C GLU A 267 -7.63 18.41 1.26
N TYR A 268 -8.41 17.39 0.89
CA TYR A 268 -9.32 16.73 1.83
C TYR A 268 -8.64 15.60 2.60
N GLY A 269 -7.83 14.79 1.92
CA GLY A 269 -7.21 13.59 2.48
C GLY A 269 -6.33 13.84 3.70
N GLU A 270 -5.68 15.01 3.79
CA GLU A 270 -4.87 15.39 4.95
C GLU A 270 -5.70 15.59 6.23
N LEU A 271 -6.95 16.06 6.09
CA LEU A 271 -7.89 16.30 7.19
C LEU A 271 -8.79 15.10 7.47
N PHE A 272 -8.94 14.21 6.49
CA PHE A 272 -9.75 12.99 6.62
C PHE A 272 -9.31 12.13 7.82
N LEU A 273 -8.00 12.07 8.11
CA LEU A 273 -7.45 11.35 9.25
C LEU A 273 -7.84 11.96 10.62
N GLY A 274 -8.35 13.20 10.63
CA GLY A 274 -8.90 13.83 11.83
C GLY A 274 -10.32 13.38 12.16
N ASN A 275 -10.98 12.60 11.30
CA ASN A 275 -12.25 11.96 11.67
C ASN A 275 -11.99 10.86 12.72
N GLU A 276 -12.78 10.88 13.79
CA GLU A 276 -12.73 9.81 14.79
C GLU A 276 -13.27 8.50 14.18
N GLY A 277 -12.88 7.35 14.75
CA GLY A 277 -13.30 6.03 14.27
C GLY A 277 -14.78 5.70 14.54
N ASP A 278 -15.49 6.54 15.29
CA ASP A 278 -16.93 6.46 15.48
C ASP A 278 -17.66 7.24 14.37
N VAL A 279 -18.80 6.72 13.91
CA VAL A 279 -19.54 7.24 12.75
C VAL A 279 -20.05 8.68 12.96
N ASN A 280 -20.02 9.17 14.20
CA ASN A 280 -20.37 10.54 14.59
C ASN A 280 -19.43 11.05 15.70
N GLY A 281 -18.12 11.02 15.43
CA GLY A 281 -17.13 11.64 16.31
C GLY A 281 -17.33 13.14 16.48
N ARG A 282 -16.69 13.75 17.48
CA ARG A 282 -16.86 15.18 17.78
C ARG A 282 -16.58 16.06 16.56
N LEU A 283 -15.51 15.76 15.81
CA LEU A 283 -15.19 16.45 14.57
C LEU A 283 -15.48 15.53 13.38
N VAL A 284 -16.30 16.02 12.44
CA VAL A 284 -16.58 15.33 11.18
C VAL A 284 -16.09 16.19 10.03
N PHE A 285 -15.02 15.76 9.38
CA PHE A 285 -14.47 16.39 8.18
C PHE A 285 -15.10 15.78 6.92
N ALA A 286 -15.82 16.61 6.18
CA ALA A 286 -16.43 16.26 4.91
C ALA A 286 -15.81 17.06 3.77
N ARG A 287 -15.66 16.45 2.59
CA ARG A 287 -15.27 17.20 1.39
C ARG A 287 -16.41 18.15 1.03
N ASN A 288 -16.11 19.42 0.77
CA ASN A 288 -17.12 20.34 0.24
C ASN A 288 -17.48 19.94 -1.20
N LEU A 289 -18.73 19.51 -1.43
CA LEU A 289 -19.25 19.13 -2.75
C LEU A 289 -20.28 20.14 -3.29
N GLY A 290 -20.37 21.31 -2.68
CA GLY A 290 -21.33 22.38 -3.03
C GLY A 290 -22.57 22.38 -2.16
N ASN A 291 -23.37 23.45 -2.29
CA ASN A 291 -24.45 23.76 -1.33
C ASN A 291 -25.49 22.64 -1.17
N ALA A 292 -25.94 22.03 -2.27
CA ALA A 292 -26.97 20.99 -2.22
C ALA A 292 -26.49 19.75 -1.46
N ALA A 293 -25.37 19.17 -1.87
CA ALA A 293 -24.79 17.99 -1.21
C ALA A 293 -24.40 18.27 0.26
N ASN A 294 -23.89 19.46 0.56
CA ASN A 294 -23.56 19.83 1.93
C ASN A 294 -24.81 20.00 2.80
N GLN A 295 -25.92 20.50 2.26
CA GLN A 295 -27.20 20.59 2.98
C GLN A 295 -27.79 19.21 3.26
N GLU A 296 -27.71 18.28 2.31
CA GLU A 296 -28.11 16.88 2.52
C GLU A 296 -27.30 16.24 3.64
N LEU A 297 -25.98 16.45 3.68
CA LEU A 297 -25.14 15.96 4.77
C LEU A 297 -25.48 16.64 6.10
N ARG A 298 -25.68 17.97 6.13
CA ARG A 298 -26.08 18.70 7.35
C ARG A 298 -27.38 18.14 7.95
N ALA A 299 -28.33 17.70 7.13
CA ALA A 299 -29.57 17.11 7.61
C ALA A 299 -29.35 15.80 8.38
N LEU A 300 -28.26 15.07 8.12
CA LEU A 300 -27.88 13.85 8.85
C LEU A 300 -27.13 14.16 10.17
N TYR A 301 -26.63 15.39 10.34
CA TYR A 301 -25.90 15.85 11.52
C TYR A 301 -26.59 17.07 12.17
N PRO A 302 -27.87 16.97 12.59
CA PRO A 302 -28.65 18.13 13.04
C PRO A 302 -28.13 18.80 14.32
N ASN A 303 -27.34 18.08 15.12
CA ASN A 303 -26.77 18.57 16.37
C ASN A 303 -25.35 19.15 16.21
N TYR A 304 -24.82 19.20 14.99
CA TYR A 304 -23.46 19.64 14.71
C TYR A 304 -23.46 21.06 14.21
N THR A 305 -22.53 21.87 14.72
CA THR A 305 -22.29 23.20 14.16
C THR A 305 -21.49 23.06 12.88
N ALA A 306 -22.00 23.65 11.81
CA ALA A 306 -21.38 23.55 10.50
C ALA A 306 -20.31 24.64 10.33
N TYR A 307 -19.14 24.24 9.84
CA TYR A 307 -18.07 25.14 9.45
C TYR A 307 -17.61 24.85 8.04
N ARG A 308 -17.05 25.86 7.39
CA ARG A 308 -16.32 25.75 6.13
C ARG A 308 -14.86 26.04 6.40
N LEU A 309 -13.99 25.09 6.08
CA LEU A 309 -12.55 25.28 6.17
C LEU A 309 -12.02 25.79 4.82
N ARG A 310 -11.54 27.04 4.80
CA ARG A 310 -11.01 27.70 3.61
C ARG A 310 -9.65 28.31 3.90
N HIS A 311 -8.63 27.90 3.13
CA HIS A 311 -7.23 28.35 3.33
C HIS A 311 -6.76 28.23 4.79
N GLY A 312 -7.12 27.13 5.47
CA GLY A 312 -6.76 26.88 6.87
C GLY A 312 -7.60 27.62 7.92
N ASN A 313 -8.59 28.41 7.52
CA ASN A 313 -9.47 29.14 8.44
C ASN A 313 -10.88 28.53 8.47
N LEU A 314 -11.42 28.34 9.67
CA LEU A 314 -12.81 27.93 9.85
C LEU A 314 -13.73 29.15 9.76
N VAL A 315 -14.76 29.02 8.93
CA VAL A 315 -15.83 30.01 8.77
C VAL A 315 -17.14 29.33 9.14
N PRO A 316 -17.89 29.80 10.16
CA PRO A 316 -19.20 29.25 10.48
C PRO A 316 -20.13 29.27 9.26
N LEU A 317 -20.94 28.23 9.12
CA LEU A 317 -22.00 28.15 8.12
C LEU A 317 -23.34 28.26 8.84
N ASP A 318 -24.08 29.32 8.54
CA ASP A 318 -25.48 29.48 8.98
C ASP A 318 -26.37 28.38 8.37
#